data_AF-A0A167KY28-F1
#
_entry.id   AF-A0A167KY28-F1
#
_cell.length_a   1.000
_cell.length_b   1.000
_cell.length_c   1.000
_cell.angle_alpha   90.00
_cell.angle_beta   90.00
_cell.angle_gamma   90.00
#
_symmetry.space_group_name_H-M   'P 1'
#
loop_
_entity.id
_entity.type
_entity.pdbx_description
1 polymer ?
#
loop_
_entity_poly.entity_id
_entity_poly.type
_entity_poly.pdbx_seq_one_letter_code
_entity_poly.pdbx_strand_id
1 'polypeptide(L)'
;MSNFTENNPFSLDKLRSTLIRLEDTIIFALIERAQFALNNCIYTKGALEFNGATGDRSFLEYFLWETEKVHAKVRRYTSPDEYAFTSPLPEPILPVLKFKEFLAPNDINVNGSIMDIYVKSIVPVICQDRDDNNYGSSATKDIECLQALSRRIHYGKFIAESKFRSSSEEYIKLALANDRNGIYELLTNRQVEEKLLERLRRKALVYGQTFDQEKEGQNSHLRVPVNVVVELYERWVIPLTKEVEVDYLIERGQKAAEGQQKQDS
;
A
#
# COMPACT_ATOMS: atom_id res chain seq x y z
N MET A 1 -6.22 10.28 0.45
CA MET A 1 -6.63 10.29 -0.98
C MET A 1 -5.90 11.37 -1.74
N SER A 2 -5.73 11.16 -3.04
CA SER A 2 -5.22 12.15 -3.98
C SER A 2 -6.41 12.78 -4.68
N ASN A 3 -6.37 14.09 -4.91
CA ASN A 3 -7.47 14.78 -5.56
C ASN A 3 -7.39 14.63 -7.09
N PHE A 4 -8.04 13.59 -7.62
CA PHE A 4 -8.08 13.33 -9.07
C PHE A 4 -9.09 14.20 -9.84
N THR A 5 -9.76 15.15 -9.17
CA THR A 5 -10.69 16.08 -9.83
C THR A 5 -10.01 17.35 -10.35
N GLU A 6 -8.77 17.61 -9.94
CA GLU A 6 -8.02 18.82 -10.30
C GLU A 6 -7.53 18.83 -11.77
N ASN A 7 -7.00 19.97 -12.20
CA ASN A 7 -6.28 20.08 -13.46
C ASN A 7 -4.93 19.33 -13.39
N ASN A 8 -4.69 18.50 -14.41
CA ASN A 8 -3.52 17.63 -14.55
C ASN A 8 -3.11 16.90 -13.25
N PRO A 9 -3.96 15.98 -12.71
CA PRO A 9 -3.67 15.32 -11.44
C PRO A 9 -2.60 14.22 -11.55
N PHE A 10 -2.20 13.85 -12.77
CA PHE A 10 -1.30 12.74 -13.06
C PHE A 10 0.08 13.19 -13.59
N SER A 11 0.46 14.46 -13.39
CA SER A 11 1.83 14.87 -13.71
C SER A 11 2.84 14.08 -12.87
N LEU A 12 3.99 13.75 -13.46
CA LEU A 12 5.03 12.97 -12.78
C LEU A 12 5.43 13.58 -11.43
N ASP A 13 5.50 14.90 -11.34
CA ASP A 13 5.84 15.60 -10.09
C ASP A 13 4.76 15.43 -9.01
N LYS A 14 3.47 15.45 -9.39
CA LYS A 14 2.37 15.18 -8.45
C LYS A 14 2.35 13.72 -8.00
N LEU A 15 2.61 12.79 -8.91
CA LEU A 15 2.71 11.36 -8.59
C LEU A 15 3.87 11.11 -7.61
N ARG A 16 5.05 11.67 -7.89
CA ARG A 16 6.23 11.59 -7.01
C ARG A 16 5.97 12.22 -5.64
N SER A 17 5.37 13.42 -5.60
CA SER A 17 5.00 14.09 -4.36
C SER A 17 4.01 13.25 -3.53
N THR A 18 3.04 12.62 -4.20
CA THR A 18 2.12 11.69 -3.53
C THR A 18 2.84 10.50 -2.94
N LEU A 19 3.77 9.87 -3.67
CA LEU A 19 4.56 8.75 -3.14
C LEU A 19 5.36 9.16 -1.89
N ILE A 20 6.00 10.34 -1.91
CA ILE A 20 6.76 10.86 -0.76
C ILE A 20 5.85 11.05 0.46
N ARG A 21 4.63 11.58 0.28
CA ARG A 21 3.66 11.73 1.36
C ARG A 21 3.15 10.39 1.90
N LEU A 22 2.99 9.40 1.02
CA LEU A 22 2.58 8.05 1.43
C LEU A 22 3.67 7.36 2.26
N GLU A 23 4.95 7.66 2.04
CA GLU A 23 6.03 7.21 2.93
C GLU A 23 5.81 7.69 4.35
N ASP A 24 5.51 8.98 4.54
CA ASP A 24 5.29 9.55 5.87
C ASP A 24 4.07 8.92 6.55
N THR A 25 3.01 8.70 5.77
CA THR A 25 1.77 8.05 6.26
C THR A 25 2.06 6.64 6.79
N ILE A 26 2.86 5.86 6.06
CA ILE A 26 3.23 4.50 6.48
C ILE A 26 4.11 4.55 7.73
N ILE A 27 5.11 5.43 7.76
CA ILE A 27 6.01 5.54 8.93
C ILE A 27 5.20 5.88 10.19
N PHE A 28 4.31 6.88 10.13
CA PHE A 28 3.49 7.24 11.28
C PHE A 28 2.53 6.12 11.68
N ALA A 29 1.89 5.46 10.72
CA ALA A 29 1.00 4.33 11.03
C ALA A 29 1.75 3.20 11.76
N LEU A 30 2.98 2.88 11.34
CA LEU A 30 3.82 1.88 11.99
C LEU A 30 4.25 2.31 13.41
N ILE A 31 4.62 3.58 13.60
CA ILE A 31 4.98 4.13 14.93
C ILE A 31 3.80 4.02 15.90
N GLU A 32 2.59 4.34 15.43
CA GLU A 32 1.36 4.25 16.21
C GLU A 32 0.99 2.80 16.52
N ARG A 33 1.15 1.88 15.56
CA ARG A 33 0.90 0.45 15.81
C ARG A 33 1.88 -0.13 16.84
N ALA A 34 3.14 0.28 16.80
CA ALA A 34 4.18 -0.19 17.71
C ALA A 34 4.01 0.28 19.17
N GLN A 35 3.02 1.15 19.45
CA GLN A 35 2.66 1.49 20.84
C GLN A 35 2.00 0.33 21.59
N PHE A 36 1.45 -0.64 20.86
CA PHE A 36 0.73 -1.77 21.42
C PHE A 36 1.51 -3.07 21.21
N ALA A 37 1.28 -4.04 22.08
CA ALA A 37 1.85 -5.38 21.97
C ALA A 37 1.35 -6.13 20.73
N LEU A 38 1.94 -7.30 20.49
CA LEU A 38 1.58 -8.17 19.37
C LEU A 38 0.10 -8.54 19.42
N ASN A 39 -0.44 -8.86 20.61
CA ASN A 39 -1.87 -9.18 20.80
C ASN A 39 -2.34 -10.25 19.79
N ASN A 40 -1.67 -11.41 19.81
CA ASN A 40 -1.79 -12.45 18.78
C ASN A 40 -3.22 -12.97 18.54
N CYS A 41 -4.11 -12.86 19.54
CA CYS A 41 -5.52 -13.21 19.41
C CYS A 41 -6.21 -12.42 18.28
N ILE A 42 -5.78 -11.19 17.98
CA ILE A 42 -6.35 -10.33 16.92
C ILE A 42 -6.29 -11.01 15.55
N TYR A 43 -5.22 -11.75 15.29
CA TYR A 43 -4.91 -12.39 14.00
C TYR A 43 -5.32 -13.87 13.96
N THR A 44 -5.78 -14.41 15.10
CA THR A 44 -6.13 -15.82 15.25
C THR A 44 -7.61 -16.03 15.00
N LYS A 45 -7.95 -16.92 14.06
CA LYS A 45 -9.36 -17.29 13.78
C LYS A 45 -9.92 -18.07 14.96
N GLY A 46 -11.14 -17.73 15.38
CA GLY A 46 -11.81 -18.40 16.51
C GLY A 46 -11.21 -18.09 17.88
N ALA A 47 -10.45 -17.00 18.01
CA ALA A 47 -9.92 -16.53 19.29
C ALA A 47 -11.06 -16.30 20.31
N LEU A 48 -10.88 -16.84 21.53
CA LEU A 48 -11.91 -16.88 22.58
C LEU A 48 -12.25 -15.48 23.10
N GLU A 49 -11.30 -14.55 23.02
CA GLU A 49 -11.41 -13.16 23.44
C GLU A 49 -12.59 -12.42 22.78
N PHE A 50 -13.03 -12.89 21.61
CA PHE A 50 -14.11 -12.28 20.85
C PHE A 50 -15.44 -13.04 20.92
N ASN A 51 -15.54 -14.08 21.74
CA ASN A 51 -16.79 -14.81 22.05
C ASN A 51 -17.61 -15.21 20.81
N GLY A 52 -16.95 -15.60 19.72
CA GLY A 52 -17.58 -15.99 18.45
C GLY A 52 -18.15 -14.84 17.61
N ALA A 53 -17.99 -13.58 18.02
CA ALA A 53 -18.52 -12.41 17.31
C ALA A 53 -17.93 -12.25 15.89
N THR A 54 -16.76 -12.82 15.63
CA THR A 54 -16.05 -12.74 14.34
C THR A 54 -16.38 -13.88 13.38
N GLY A 55 -17.13 -14.90 13.83
CA GLY A 55 -17.36 -16.13 13.06
C GLY A 55 -16.04 -16.81 12.66
N ASP A 56 -15.91 -17.19 11.38
CA ASP A 56 -14.71 -17.85 10.85
C ASP A 56 -13.55 -16.89 10.52
N ARG A 57 -13.67 -15.61 10.90
CA ARG A 57 -12.65 -14.58 10.70
C ARG A 57 -11.86 -14.35 11.98
N SER A 58 -10.61 -13.94 11.82
CA SER A 58 -9.86 -13.25 12.86
C SER A 58 -10.53 -11.91 13.19
N PHE A 59 -10.19 -11.32 14.33
CA PHE A 59 -10.73 -10.01 14.71
C PHE A 59 -10.29 -8.92 13.73
N LEU A 60 -9.05 -8.97 13.23
CA LEU A 60 -8.58 -8.05 12.18
C LEU A 60 -9.43 -8.17 10.91
N GLU A 61 -9.65 -9.38 10.38
CA GLU A 61 -10.44 -9.60 9.17
C GLU A 61 -11.89 -9.13 9.34
N TYR A 62 -12.50 -9.43 10.49
CA TYR A 62 -13.86 -8.97 10.82
C TYR A 62 -13.92 -7.44 10.87
N PHE A 63 -13.03 -6.82 11.65
CA PHE A 63 -13.07 -5.39 11.90
C PHE A 63 -12.71 -4.56 10.65
N LEU A 64 -11.77 -5.07 9.85
CA LEU A 64 -11.46 -4.49 8.55
C LEU A 64 -12.69 -4.52 7.64
N TRP A 65 -13.39 -5.66 7.52
CA TRP A 65 -14.57 -5.75 6.67
C TRP A 65 -15.68 -4.77 7.08
N GLU A 66 -15.98 -4.68 8.37
CA GLU A 66 -16.98 -3.71 8.87
C GLU A 66 -16.57 -2.26 8.58
N THR A 67 -15.27 -1.95 8.70
CA THR A 67 -14.72 -0.63 8.36
C THR A 67 -14.82 -0.34 6.86
N GLU A 68 -14.49 -1.32 6.01
CA GLU A 68 -14.60 -1.17 4.56
C GLU A 68 -16.05 -1.00 4.10
N LYS A 69 -17.02 -1.63 4.76
CA LYS A 69 -18.46 -1.39 4.48
C LYS A 69 -18.85 0.07 4.71
N VAL A 70 -18.35 0.69 5.79
CA VAL A 70 -18.59 2.12 6.06
C VAL A 70 -17.95 2.99 4.98
N HIS A 71 -16.69 2.71 4.63
CA HIS A 71 -15.97 3.46 3.59
C HIS A 71 -16.57 3.29 2.17
N ALA A 72 -17.09 2.12 1.85
CA ALA A 72 -17.74 1.83 0.57
C ALA A 72 -18.98 2.70 0.35
N LYS A 73 -19.80 2.87 1.40
CA LYS A 73 -20.99 3.74 1.37
C LYS A 73 -20.63 5.19 0.97
N VAL A 74 -19.46 5.67 1.38
CA VAL A 74 -18.98 7.03 1.05
C VAL A 74 -18.08 7.09 -0.19
N ARG A 75 -18.15 6.08 -1.08
CA ARG A 75 -17.45 5.99 -2.38
C ARG A 75 -15.93 5.87 -2.29
N ARG A 76 -15.36 5.43 -1.16
CA ARG A 76 -13.90 5.28 -1.05
C ARG A 76 -13.31 4.42 -2.16
N TYR A 77 -13.87 3.23 -2.36
CA TYR A 77 -13.39 2.23 -3.31
C TYR A 77 -13.84 2.45 -4.76
N THR A 78 -14.49 3.59 -5.05
CA THR A 78 -14.66 4.05 -6.43
C THR A 78 -13.48 4.93 -6.87
N SER A 79 -12.63 5.38 -5.93
CA SER A 79 -11.40 6.12 -6.24
C SER A 79 -10.38 5.20 -6.90
N PRO A 80 -9.65 5.64 -7.95
CA PRO A 80 -8.70 4.79 -8.66
C PRO A 80 -7.44 4.43 -7.85
N ASP A 81 -7.24 5.03 -6.68
CA ASP A 81 -6.10 4.77 -5.78
C ASP A 81 -6.49 4.06 -4.47
N GLU A 82 -7.73 3.60 -4.31
CA GLU A 82 -8.20 2.92 -3.11
C GLU A 82 -8.66 1.49 -3.43
N TYR A 83 -8.12 0.50 -2.72
CA TYR A 83 -8.30 -0.92 -3.01
C TYR A 83 -8.82 -1.64 -1.77
N ALA A 84 -9.98 -2.26 -1.87
CA ALA A 84 -10.56 -3.02 -0.76
C ALA A 84 -9.80 -4.32 -0.50
N PHE A 85 -9.67 -4.69 0.77
CA PHE A 85 -9.17 -6.01 1.19
C PHE A 85 -10.27 -7.06 1.22
N THR A 86 -11.52 -6.64 1.36
CA THR A 86 -12.66 -7.49 1.66
C THR A 86 -13.76 -7.35 0.61
N SER A 87 -14.60 -8.38 0.52
CA SER A 87 -15.71 -8.48 -0.42
C SER A 87 -16.77 -9.46 0.15
N PRO A 88 -18.07 -9.28 -0.16
CA PRO A 88 -18.66 -8.15 -0.88
C PRO A 88 -18.74 -6.87 -0.04
N LEU A 89 -18.82 -5.73 -0.73
CA LEU A 89 -19.03 -4.40 -0.14
C LEU A 89 -20.38 -3.81 -0.58
N PRO A 90 -21.03 -2.96 0.23
CA PRO A 90 -22.29 -2.32 -0.12
C PRO A 90 -22.10 -1.25 -1.20
N GLU A 91 -23.16 -0.98 -1.96
CA GLU A 91 -23.19 0.11 -2.92
C GLU A 91 -23.05 1.49 -2.25
N PRO A 92 -22.42 2.47 -2.93
CA PRO A 92 -22.32 3.82 -2.40
C PRO A 92 -23.67 4.51 -2.23
N ILE A 93 -23.83 5.29 -1.17
CA ILE A 93 -25.03 6.12 -0.92
C ILE A 93 -24.90 7.54 -1.49
N LEU A 94 -23.69 7.95 -1.85
CA LEU A 94 -23.41 9.24 -2.46
C LEU A 94 -23.53 9.14 -4.00
N PRO A 95 -23.91 10.21 -4.70
CA PRO A 95 -23.99 10.24 -6.17
C PRO A 95 -22.67 9.82 -6.83
N VAL A 96 -22.65 9.34 -8.07
CA VAL A 96 -21.39 8.96 -8.73
C VAL A 96 -20.43 10.15 -8.86
N LEU A 97 -19.17 9.97 -8.45
CA LEU A 97 -18.09 10.93 -8.72
C LEU A 97 -17.29 10.44 -9.93
N LYS A 98 -17.25 11.24 -11.00
CA LYS A 98 -16.47 10.91 -12.19
C LYS A 98 -15.02 11.35 -12.01
N PHE A 99 -14.10 10.38 -12.03
CA PHE A 99 -12.67 10.64 -12.07
C PHE A 99 -12.18 10.75 -13.51
N LYS A 100 -11.09 11.48 -13.73
CA LYS A 100 -10.40 11.48 -15.03
C LYS A 100 -9.80 10.09 -15.26
N GLU A 101 -10.13 9.49 -16.40
CA GLU A 101 -9.54 8.22 -16.81
C GLU A 101 -8.05 8.41 -17.09
N PHE A 102 -7.23 7.58 -16.46
CA PHE A 102 -5.78 7.62 -16.63
C PHE A 102 -5.22 6.21 -16.71
N LEU A 103 -5.56 5.38 -15.74
CA LEU A 103 -5.24 3.97 -15.79
C LEU A 103 -6.14 3.27 -16.81
N ALA A 104 -5.55 2.44 -17.69
CA ALA A 104 -6.32 1.45 -18.43
C ALA A 104 -7.09 0.51 -17.48
N PRO A 105 -8.29 0.03 -17.85
CA PRO A 105 -9.05 -0.93 -17.05
C PRO A 105 -8.21 -2.16 -16.71
N ASN A 106 -8.26 -2.62 -15.46
CA ASN A 106 -7.50 -3.76 -14.92
C ASN A 106 -8.18 -4.27 -13.63
N ASP A 107 -7.87 -5.49 -13.21
CA ASP A 107 -8.37 -6.13 -11.98
C ASP A 107 -7.27 -6.43 -10.94
N ILE A 108 -6.05 -5.92 -11.18
CA ILE A 108 -4.87 -6.13 -10.34
C ILE A 108 -5.13 -5.67 -8.89
N ASN A 109 -5.09 -6.60 -7.95
CA ASN A 109 -5.18 -6.29 -6.52
C ASN A 109 -4.33 -7.29 -5.71
N VAL A 110 -3.23 -6.80 -5.12
CA VAL A 110 -2.28 -7.60 -4.34
C VAL A 110 -2.52 -7.51 -2.83
N ASN A 111 -3.70 -7.05 -2.39
CA ASN A 111 -4.04 -6.90 -0.97
C ASN A 111 -3.92 -8.21 -0.18
N GLY A 112 -4.13 -9.37 -0.80
CA GLY A 112 -3.90 -10.67 -0.14
C GLY A 112 -2.45 -10.84 0.31
N SER A 113 -1.49 -10.55 -0.57
CA SER A 113 -0.05 -10.58 -0.25
C SER A 113 0.34 -9.51 0.77
N ILE A 114 -0.25 -8.32 0.68
CA ILE A 114 -0.01 -7.23 1.65
C ILE A 114 -0.47 -7.64 3.04
N MET A 115 -1.67 -8.20 3.17
CA MET A 115 -2.20 -8.70 4.45
C MET A 115 -1.28 -9.77 5.04
N ASP A 116 -0.85 -10.73 4.22
CA ASP A 116 0.00 -11.84 4.65
C ASP A 116 1.34 -11.36 5.19
N ILE A 117 2.02 -10.49 4.44
CA ILE A 117 3.30 -9.90 4.84
C ILE A 117 3.13 -9.03 6.08
N TYR A 118 2.05 -8.24 6.15
CA TYR A 118 1.78 -7.39 7.29
C TYR A 118 1.68 -8.20 8.59
N VAL A 119 0.78 -9.19 8.62
CA VAL A 119 0.52 -10.00 9.81
C VAL A 119 1.71 -10.90 10.15
N LYS A 120 2.33 -11.55 9.16
CA LYS A 120 3.37 -12.56 9.42
C LYS A 120 4.79 -12.02 9.54
N SER A 121 5.07 -10.87 8.92
CA SER A 121 6.45 -10.36 8.81
C SER A 121 6.63 -8.96 9.40
N ILE A 122 5.62 -8.09 9.38
CA ILE A 122 5.75 -6.70 9.86
C ILE A 122 5.39 -6.61 11.34
N VAL A 123 4.16 -7.00 11.71
CA VAL A 123 3.67 -6.87 13.09
C VAL A 123 4.60 -7.55 14.12
N PRO A 124 5.10 -8.78 13.91
CA PRO A 124 5.97 -9.46 14.87
C PRO A 124 7.31 -8.75 15.10
N VAL A 125 7.76 -7.92 14.15
CA VAL A 125 9.05 -7.21 14.23
C VAL A 125 8.88 -5.86 14.93
N ILE A 126 7.75 -5.17 14.72
CA ILE A 126 7.51 -3.83 15.29
C ILE A 126 6.85 -3.86 16.67
N CYS A 127 6.26 -5.00 17.08
CA CYS A 127 5.53 -5.12 18.35
C CYS A 127 6.27 -6.03 19.34
N GLN A 128 6.07 -5.78 20.63
CA GLN A 128 6.52 -6.69 21.67
C GLN A 128 5.68 -7.97 21.67
N ASP A 129 6.32 -9.14 21.69
CA ASP A 129 5.64 -10.44 21.76
C ASP A 129 5.04 -10.70 23.16
N ARG A 130 3.89 -10.08 23.39
CA ARG A 130 3.06 -10.23 24.59
C ARG A 130 1.63 -9.84 24.28
N ASP A 131 0.79 -9.96 25.30
CA ASP A 131 -0.58 -9.44 25.30
C ASP A 131 -0.69 -8.26 26.28
N ASP A 132 -1.26 -7.16 25.81
CA ASP A 132 -1.55 -5.97 26.62
C ASP A 132 -3.05 -5.62 26.70
N ASN A 133 -3.92 -6.48 26.17
CA ASN A 133 -5.37 -6.35 26.09
C ASN A 133 -5.91 -5.17 25.24
N ASN A 134 -5.06 -4.41 24.55
CA ASN A 134 -5.49 -3.28 23.72
C ASN A 134 -5.92 -3.71 22.31
N TYR A 135 -6.82 -4.70 22.21
CA TYR A 135 -7.19 -5.32 20.93
C TYR A 135 -7.81 -4.34 19.94
N GLY A 136 -8.76 -3.52 20.42
CA GLY A 136 -9.44 -2.53 19.58
C GLY A 136 -8.48 -1.45 19.06
N SER A 137 -7.60 -0.93 19.91
CA SER A 137 -6.60 0.07 19.52
C SER A 137 -5.61 -0.51 18.52
N SER A 138 -5.10 -1.72 18.79
CA SER A 138 -4.17 -2.43 17.90
C SER A 138 -4.80 -2.67 16.52
N ALA A 139 -6.01 -3.24 16.46
CA ALA A 139 -6.69 -3.54 15.21
C ALA A 139 -7.06 -2.26 14.43
N THR A 140 -7.38 -1.16 15.12
CA THR A 140 -7.59 0.14 14.46
C THR A 140 -6.30 0.62 13.77
N LYS A 141 -5.15 0.49 14.44
CA LYS A 141 -3.84 0.85 13.86
C LYS A 141 -3.38 -0.12 12.78
N ASP A 142 -3.77 -1.39 12.86
CA ASP A 142 -3.55 -2.35 11.79
C ASP A 142 -4.26 -1.94 10.49
N ILE A 143 -5.53 -1.53 10.59
CA ILE A 143 -6.31 -1.06 9.44
C ILE A 143 -5.67 0.19 8.81
N GLU A 144 -5.20 1.15 9.62
CA GLU A 144 -4.47 2.33 9.14
C GLU A 144 -3.20 1.93 8.36
N CYS A 145 -2.41 1.00 8.89
CA CYS A 145 -1.21 0.49 8.23
C CYS A 145 -1.53 -0.21 6.91
N LEU A 146 -2.49 -1.14 6.92
CA LEU A 146 -2.90 -1.92 5.75
C LEU A 146 -3.41 -1.03 4.62
N GLN A 147 -4.24 -0.05 4.93
CA GLN A 147 -4.75 0.91 3.94
C GLN A 147 -3.62 1.79 3.37
N ALA A 148 -2.69 2.25 4.21
CA ALA A 148 -1.55 3.05 3.77
C ALA A 148 -0.60 2.24 2.86
N LEU A 149 -0.29 0.99 3.24
CA LEU A 149 0.53 0.06 2.46
C LEU A 149 -0.14 -0.27 1.12
N SER A 150 -1.41 -0.67 1.15
CA SER A 150 -2.20 -0.95 -0.05
C SER A 150 -2.16 0.20 -1.03
N ARG A 151 -2.45 1.41 -0.55
CA ARG A 151 -2.45 2.60 -1.40
C ARG A 151 -1.07 2.89 -1.98
N ARG A 152 0.00 2.79 -1.19
CA ARG A 152 1.39 3.02 -1.66
C ARG A 152 1.85 2.01 -2.70
N ILE A 153 1.55 0.75 -2.50
CA ILE A 153 1.96 -0.35 -3.38
C ILE A 153 1.18 -0.27 -4.69
N HIS A 154 -0.14 -0.16 -4.62
CA HIS A 154 -0.96 -0.04 -5.82
C HIS A 154 -0.79 1.30 -6.56
N TYR A 155 -0.22 2.33 -5.91
CA TYR A 155 0.15 3.56 -6.60
C TYR A 155 1.19 3.33 -7.72
N GLY A 156 1.89 2.19 -7.70
CA GLY A 156 2.75 1.72 -8.79
C GLY A 156 2.04 1.75 -10.15
N LYS A 157 0.72 1.47 -10.22
CA LYS A 157 -0.04 1.54 -11.48
C LYS A 157 0.03 2.92 -12.16
N PHE A 158 -0.02 4.00 -11.39
CA PHE A 158 0.07 5.35 -11.94
C PHE A 158 1.46 5.66 -12.47
N ILE A 159 2.50 5.15 -11.79
CA ILE A 159 3.89 5.28 -12.24
C ILE A 159 4.11 4.45 -13.51
N ALA A 160 3.63 3.21 -13.53
CA ALA A 160 3.67 2.33 -14.69
C ALA A 160 2.97 2.94 -15.91
N GLU A 161 1.75 3.46 -15.75
CA GLU A 161 1.03 4.13 -16.84
C GLU A 161 1.77 5.37 -17.34
N SER A 162 2.38 6.15 -16.44
CA SER A 162 3.20 7.29 -16.86
C SER A 162 4.43 6.86 -17.66
N LYS A 163 5.09 5.77 -17.27
CA LYS A 163 6.24 5.20 -18.01
C LYS A 163 5.78 4.65 -19.37
N PHE A 164 4.65 3.94 -19.40
CA PHE A 164 4.07 3.39 -20.62
C PHE A 164 3.79 4.48 -21.65
N ARG A 165 3.15 5.58 -21.23
CA ARG A 165 2.86 6.72 -22.11
C ARG A 165 4.11 7.41 -22.67
N SER A 166 5.24 7.35 -21.96
CA SER A 166 6.50 7.92 -22.42
C SER A 166 7.27 6.99 -23.38
N SER A 167 7.05 5.68 -23.33
CA SER A 167 7.82 4.71 -24.12
C SER A 167 7.01 3.46 -24.46
N SER A 168 5.85 3.62 -25.11
CA SER A 168 4.87 2.53 -25.25
C SER A 168 5.35 1.37 -26.10
N GLU A 169 6.15 1.62 -27.14
CA GLU A 169 6.60 0.58 -28.09
C GLU A 169 7.36 -0.56 -27.41
N GLU A 170 8.31 -0.23 -26.53
CA GLU A 170 9.12 -1.24 -25.83
C GLU A 170 8.27 -2.06 -24.86
N TYR A 171 7.38 -1.40 -24.10
CA TYR A 171 6.47 -2.11 -23.18
C TYR A 171 5.47 -3.00 -23.92
N ILE A 172 4.96 -2.58 -25.08
CA ILE A 172 4.07 -3.41 -25.92
C ILE A 172 4.82 -4.66 -26.38
N LYS A 173 6.04 -4.50 -26.89
CA LYS A 173 6.87 -5.62 -27.34
C LYS A 173 7.13 -6.63 -26.23
N LEU A 174 7.55 -6.17 -25.05
CA LEU A 174 7.79 -7.04 -23.90
C LEU A 174 6.50 -7.70 -23.39
N ALA A 175 5.37 -6.97 -23.39
CA ALA A 175 4.08 -7.49 -22.97
C ALA A 175 3.53 -8.58 -23.90
N LEU A 176 3.70 -8.44 -25.22
CA LEU A 176 3.32 -9.46 -26.20
C LEU A 176 4.17 -10.73 -26.07
N ALA A 177 5.43 -10.60 -25.68
CA ALA A 177 6.30 -11.73 -25.37
C ALA A 177 6.05 -12.33 -23.96
N ASN A 178 5.18 -11.71 -23.15
CA ASN A 178 4.98 -12.01 -21.74
C ASN A 178 6.29 -11.98 -20.93
N ASP A 179 7.23 -11.10 -21.32
CA ASP A 179 8.56 -10.98 -20.72
C ASP A 179 8.52 -10.15 -19.44
N ARG A 180 8.03 -10.78 -18.36
CA ARG A 180 7.95 -10.17 -17.03
C ARG A 180 9.32 -9.70 -16.52
N ASN A 181 10.37 -10.49 -16.75
CA ASN A 181 11.72 -10.17 -16.31
C ASN A 181 12.28 -8.95 -17.05
N GLY A 182 12.07 -8.88 -18.37
CA GLY A 182 12.45 -7.73 -19.18
C GLY A 182 11.77 -6.45 -18.70
N ILE A 183 10.47 -6.50 -18.38
CA ILE A 183 9.76 -5.35 -17.80
C ILE A 183 10.32 -5.00 -16.42
N TYR A 184 10.54 -5.99 -15.55
CA TYR A 184 11.08 -5.77 -14.20
C TYR A 184 12.44 -5.06 -14.24
N GLU A 185 13.36 -5.51 -15.11
CA GLU A 185 14.66 -4.88 -15.29
C GLU A 185 14.54 -3.47 -15.87
N LEU A 186 13.66 -3.28 -16.86
CA LEU A 186 13.40 -1.96 -17.46
C LEU A 186 12.85 -0.95 -16.44
N LEU A 187 12.07 -1.41 -15.45
CA LEU A 187 11.55 -0.57 -14.38
C LEU A 187 12.59 -0.26 -13.29
N THR A 188 13.63 -1.07 -13.18
CA THR A 188 14.60 -1.00 -12.08
C THR A 188 15.53 0.19 -12.25
N ASN A 189 15.52 1.09 -11.27
CA ASN A 189 16.46 2.20 -11.19
C ASN A 189 17.09 2.20 -9.81
N ARG A 190 18.26 1.54 -9.71
CA ARG A 190 18.98 1.36 -8.44
C ARG A 190 19.30 2.68 -7.75
N GLN A 191 19.68 3.72 -8.50
CA GLN A 191 19.97 5.03 -7.91
C GLN A 191 18.73 5.69 -7.29
N VAL A 192 17.55 5.48 -7.87
CA VAL A 192 16.28 6.00 -7.32
C VAL A 192 15.87 5.20 -6.07
N GLU A 193 16.06 3.88 -6.07
CA GLU A 193 15.80 3.01 -4.92
C GLU A 193 16.72 3.33 -3.75
N GLU A 194 18.02 3.50 -3.99
CA GLU A 194 19.00 3.91 -2.97
C GLU A 194 18.63 5.26 -2.34
N LYS A 195 18.27 6.26 -3.16
CA LYS A 195 17.81 7.57 -2.68
C LYS A 195 16.50 7.49 -1.90
N LEU A 196 15.61 6.56 -2.25
CA LEU A 196 14.38 6.29 -1.50
C LEU A 196 14.72 5.72 -0.12
N LEU A 197 15.56 4.70 -0.04
CA LEU A 197 15.97 4.08 1.23
C LEU A 197 16.73 5.06 2.13
N GLU A 198 17.61 5.88 1.56
CA GLU A 198 18.30 6.93 2.31
C GLU A 198 17.32 7.97 2.89
N ARG A 199 16.34 8.41 2.08
CA ARG A 199 15.29 9.32 2.55
C ARG A 199 14.45 8.71 3.66
N LEU A 200 14.05 7.44 3.53
CA LEU A 200 13.30 6.71 4.55
C LEU A 200 14.09 6.61 5.85
N ARG A 201 15.39 6.29 5.78
CA ARG A 201 16.28 6.25 6.95
C ARG A 201 16.30 7.60 7.68
N ARG A 202 16.45 8.72 6.94
CA ARG A 202 16.44 10.07 7.52
C ARG A 202 15.09 10.41 8.16
N LYS A 203 13.97 10.12 7.48
CA LYS A 203 12.62 10.36 8.00
C LYS A 203 12.34 9.58 9.27
N ALA A 204 12.63 8.28 9.27
CA ALA A 204 12.44 7.43 10.44
C ALA A 204 13.28 7.91 11.65
N LEU A 205 14.50 8.41 11.40
CA LEU A 205 15.34 8.97 12.46
C LEU A 205 14.73 10.22 13.07
N VAL A 206 14.20 11.12 12.25
CA VAL A 206 13.57 12.37 12.71
C VAL A 206 12.24 12.10 13.43
N TYR A 207 11.38 11.24 12.87
CA TYR A 207 10.05 10.97 13.43
C TYR A 207 10.06 10.07 14.66
N GLY A 208 11.07 9.22 14.81
CA GLY A 208 11.18 8.34 15.97
C GLY A 208 11.75 9.02 17.22
N GLN A 209 12.25 10.26 17.11
CA GLN A 209 12.75 11.03 18.25
C GLN A 209 11.60 11.52 19.14
N THR A 210 11.67 11.24 20.44
CA THR A 210 10.82 11.89 21.45
C THR A 210 11.38 13.28 21.73
N PHE A 211 10.60 14.32 21.46
CA PHE A 211 10.97 15.73 21.72
C PHE A 211 10.75 16.17 23.18
N ASP A 212 10.60 15.23 24.11
CA ASP A 212 10.50 15.55 25.54
C ASP A 212 11.88 15.96 26.08
N GLN A 213 11.89 17.18 26.62
CA GLN A 213 13.05 18.00 26.98
C GLN A 213 13.89 17.42 28.14
N GLU A 214 15.16 17.85 28.17
CA GLU A 214 16.15 17.82 29.27
C GLU A 214 17.30 16.79 29.26
N LYS A 215 17.37 15.84 28.31
CA LYS A 215 18.59 15.02 28.16
C LYS A 215 18.95 14.79 26.69
N GLU A 216 19.58 15.80 26.09
CA GLU A 216 20.38 15.60 24.88
C GLU A 216 21.41 14.48 25.16
N GLY A 217 21.25 13.33 24.50
CA GLY A 217 22.25 12.27 24.45
C GLY A 217 21.89 10.90 25.04
N GLN A 218 20.70 10.68 25.60
CA GLN A 218 20.35 9.36 26.18
C GLN A 218 18.86 8.92 26.02
N ASN A 219 18.20 9.22 24.90
CA ASN A 219 16.89 8.59 24.60
C ASN A 219 17.09 7.29 23.80
N SER A 220 17.02 6.16 24.50
CA SER A 220 17.24 4.78 24.00
C SER A 220 16.03 4.12 23.34
N HIS A 221 14.90 4.82 23.14
CA HIS A 221 13.70 4.18 22.62
C HIS A 221 13.09 4.96 21.46
N LEU A 222 13.68 4.78 20.26
CA LEU A 222 12.89 4.87 19.05
C LEU A 222 11.72 3.88 19.19
N ARG A 223 10.47 4.36 19.10
CA ARG A 223 9.27 3.50 19.20
C ARG A 223 9.25 2.41 18.13
N VAL A 224 9.85 2.68 16.97
CA VAL A 224 10.17 1.69 15.91
C VAL A 224 11.63 1.89 15.49
N PRO A 225 12.48 0.85 15.49
CA PRO A 225 13.85 0.99 15.04
C PRO A 225 13.91 1.42 13.56
N VAL A 226 14.73 2.42 13.25
CA VAL A 226 14.91 2.96 11.88
C VAL A 226 15.20 1.85 10.85
N ASN A 227 16.02 0.87 11.22
CA ASN A 227 16.37 -0.24 10.34
C ASN A 227 15.15 -1.09 9.96
N VAL A 228 14.16 -1.24 10.84
CA VAL A 228 12.94 -2.01 10.56
C VAL A 228 12.12 -1.34 9.46
N VAL A 229 12.00 -0.01 9.49
CA VAL A 229 11.28 0.74 8.43
C VAL A 229 11.98 0.59 7.08
N VAL A 230 13.31 0.70 7.05
CA VAL A 230 14.09 0.58 5.82
C VAL A 230 14.02 -0.84 5.26
N GLU A 231 14.23 -1.85 6.10
CA GLU A 231 14.17 -3.26 5.71
C GLU A 231 12.78 -3.64 5.20
N LEU A 232 11.71 -3.18 5.86
CA LEU A 232 10.34 -3.38 5.41
C LEU A 232 10.12 -2.85 4.00
N TYR A 233 10.66 -1.68 3.69
CA TYR A 233 10.54 -1.09 2.36
C TYR A 233 11.34 -1.86 1.31
N GLU A 234 12.60 -2.16 1.62
CA GLU A 234 13.52 -2.87 0.74
C GLU A 234 13.03 -4.29 0.42
N ARG A 235 12.58 -5.01 1.45
CA ARG A 235 12.21 -6.42 1.34
C ARG A 235 10.80 -6.64 0.82
N TRP A 236 9.87 -5.73 1.11
CA TRP A 236 8.44 -5.98 0.85
C TRP A 236 7.76 -4.90 0.01
N VAL A 237 7.85 -3.62 0.39
CA VAL A 237 7.06 -2.56 -0.28
C VAL A 237 7.57 -2.30 -1.70
N ILE A 238 8.88 -2.17 -1.89
CA ILE A 238 9.46 -1.93 -3.23
C ILE A 238 9.22 -3.14 -4.14
N PRO A 239 9.51 -4.39 -3.74
CA PRO A 239 9.24 -5.56 -4.59
C PRO A 239 7.76 -5.70 -4.96
N LEU A 240 6.83 -5.58 -4.00
CA LEU A 240 5.40 -5.66 -4.31
C LEU A 240 4.93 -4.52 -5.22
N THR A 241 5.47 -3.31 -5.05
CA THR A 241 5.16 -2.19 -5.96
C THR A 241 5.61 -2.54 -7.38
N LYS A 242 6.81 -3.12 -7.54
CA LYS A 242 7.31 -3.56 -8.85
C LYS A 242 6.45 -4.66 -9.46
N GLU A 243 6.01 -5.66 -8.69
CA GLU A 243 5.09 -6.69 -9.21
C GLU A 243 3.79 -6.05 -9.74
N VAL A 244 3.22 -5.09 -9.02
CA VAL A 244 2.05 -4.33 -9.50
C VAL A 244 2.37 -3.56 -10.79
N GLU A 245 3.54 -2.92 -10.89
CA GLU A 245 3.96 -2.23 -12.11
C GLU A 245 4.11 -3.20 -13.29
N VAL A 246 4.71 -4.38 -13.07
CA VAL A 246 4.90 -5.42 -14.09
C VAL A 246 3.55 -5.96 -14.56
N ASP A 247 2.69 -6.41 -13.65
CA ASP A 247 1.35 -6.94 -13.96
C ASP A 247 0.55 -5.92 -14.78
N TYR A 248 0.60 -4.66 -14.35
CA TYR A 248 -0.08 -3.57 -15.04
C TYR A 248 0.45 -3.38 -16.47
N LEU A 249 1.77 -3.38 -16.66
CA LEU A 249 2.37 -3.15 -17.99
C LEU A 249 2.15 -4.29 -18.96
N ILE A 250 2.10 -5.54 -18.47
CA ILE A 250 1.72 -6.71 -19.28
C ILE A 250 0.31 -6.51 -19.83
N GLU A 251 -0.68 -6.31 -18.96
CA GLU A 251 -2.08 -6.09 -19.39
C GLU A 251 -2.22 -4.86 -20.29
N ARG A 252 -1.55 -3.76 -19.92
CA ARG A 252 -1.61 -2.49 -20.62
C ARG A 252 -1.04 -2.59 -22.03
N GLY A 253 0.06 -3.30 -22.21
CA GLY A 253 0.73 -3.50 -23.50
C GLY A 253 -0.08 -4.39 -24.43
N GLN A 254 -0.62 -5.50 -23.92
CA GLN A 254 -1.49 -6.41 -24.67
C GLN A 254 -2.75 -5.70 -25.18
N LYS A 255 -3.45 -4.97 -24.30
CA LYS A 255 -4.63 -4.16 -24.68
C LYS A 255 -4.30 -3.09 -25.72
N ALA A 256 -3.10 -2.49 -25.67
CA ALA A 256 -2.69 -1.49 -26.66
C ALA A 256 -2.51 -2.13 -28.05
N ALA A 257 -1.89 -3.30 -28.12
CA ALA A 257 -1.67 -4.03 -29.37
C ALA A 257 -3.00 -4.47 -30.02
N GLU A 258 -3.95 -4.97 -29.22
CA GLU A 258 -5.29 -5.30 -29.70
C GLU A 258 -6.05 -4.08 -30.24
N GLY A 259 -5.88 -2.92 -29.60
CA GLY A 259 -6.48 -1.67 -30.05
C GLY A 259 -5.92 -1.18 -31.39
N GLN A 260 -4.62 -1.39 -31.63
CA GLN A 260 -3.97 -1.05 -32.91
C GLN A 260 -4.45 -1.95 -34.05
N GLN A 261 -4.54 -3.27 -33.83
CA GLN A 261 -5.01 -4.22 -34.85
C GLN A 261 -6.46 -3.95 -35.32
N LYS A 262 -7.32 -3.47 -34.42
CA LYS A 262 -8.72 -3.10 -34.74
C LYS A 262 -8.86 -1.77 -35.50
N GLN A 263 -7.84 -0.92 -35.49
CA GLN A 263 -7.85 0.34 -36.26
C GLN A 263 -7.33 0.15 -37.69
N ASP A 264 -6.50 -0.88 -37.89
CA ASP A 264 -5.92 -1.25 -39.19
C ASP A 264 -6.75 -2.28 -39.98
N SER A 265 -7.88 -2.76 -39.42
CA SER A 265 -8.85 -3.69 -40.05
C SER A 265 -10.12 -2.97 -40.46
#